data_AF-A0A1B9BZG5-F1
#
_entry.id   AF-A0A1B9BZG5-F1
#
_cell.length_a   1.000
_cell.length_b   1.000
_cell.length_c   1.000
_cell.angle_alpha   90.00
_cell.angle_beta   90.00
_cell.angle_gamma   90.00
#
_symmetry.space_group_name_H-M   'P 1'
#
loop_
_entity.id
_entity.type
_entity.pdbx_description
1 polymer ?
#
loop_
_entity_poly.entity_id
_entity_poly.type
_entity_poly.pdbx_seq_one_letter_code
_entity_poly.pdbx_strand_id
1 'polypeptide(L)'
;MPTLGDTLLKDLITKEAGETDDPANDIECATLTGSEKQISWATDIRASRMNVVESGCLLFNAPPISQEQSEELMRCLQSIRRAHWWIETRTLGYGQFMLAAFDEGFKAQYVMPPADNTTTHAMLAAAVLTEALLAPAKTRGPVAEVSLAAGKVRVVLIEFDEATNTVLKRCGYRWEAPAWTRQAVDDVVGHRAVEIAVRLLAHGCPVRIFDEALRQRVVENDYEPESPRRVEVSTSKKYSTKFHLLWTLDANPVKFKKSAQQLHGAKVFDDGAYVSVSHFEDILDFADQNGFTITPEAQSLIDAEKQKLAGSVKVVAQPKMAECAPPKPALLAVTGEIDAELLDD
;
A
#
# COMPACT_ATOMS: atom_id res chain seq x y z
N MET A 1 -8.86 -13.69 39.21
CA MET A 1 -8.81 -12.37 39.89
C MET A 1 -9.17 -11.32 38.85
N PRO A 2 -10.11 -10.40 39.12
CA PRO A 2 -10.39 -9.32 38.18
C PRO A 2 -9.15 -8.42 38.10
N THR A 3 -8.74 -8.09 36.88
CA THR A 3 -7.62 -7.18 36.63
C THR A 3 -8.04 -5.74 36.90
N LEU A 4 -7.11 -4.88 37.31
CA LEU A 4 -7.34 -3.49 37.75
C LEU A 4 -8.25 -2.64 36.81
N GLY A 5 -8.31 -3.00 35.52
CA GLY A 5 -9.20 -2.38 34.54
C GLY A 5 -10.70 -2.71 34.68
N ASP A 6 -11.05 -3.89 35.20
CA ASP A 6 -12.45 -4.32 35.41
C ASP A 6 -13.13 -3.52 36.54
N THR A 7 -12.35 -3.06 37.51
CA THR A 7 -12.81 -2.22 38.62
C THR A 7 -13.03 -0.78 38.20
N LEU A 8 -12.16 -0.22 37.34
CA LEU A 8 -12.33 1.13 36.82
C LEU A 8 -13.54 1.26 35.88
N LEU A 9 -13.81 0.22 35.08
CA LEU A 9 -14.99 0.15 34.21
C LEU A 9 -16.30 0.11 35.00
N LYS A 10 -16.35 -0.60 36.13
CA LYS A 10 -17.52 -0.63 37.01
C LYS A 10 -17.73 0.69 37.75
N ASP A 11 -16.66 1.33 38.21
CA ASP A 11 -16.78 2.57 38.98
C ASP A 11 -17.20 3.77 38.11
N LEU A 12 -16.86 3.78 36.81
CA LEU A 12 -17.39 4.75 35.84
C LEU A 12 -18.87 4.51 35.51
N ILE A 13 -19.28 3.25 35.30
CA ILE A 13 -20.68 2.89 35.03
C ILE A 13 -21.60 3.20 36.22
N THR A 14 -21.10 3.12 37.45
CA THR A 14 -21.93 3.37 38.65
C THR A 14 -22.06 4.86 39.00
N LYS A 15 -21.17 5.73 38.48
CA LYS A 15 -21.18 7.17 38.79
C LYS A 15 -22.05 8.00 37.84
N GLU A 16 -22.44 7.46 36.69
CA GLU A 16 -23.32 8.11 35.71
C GLU A 16 -24.76 7.55 35.72
N ALA A 17 -25.12 6.69 36.67
CA ALA A 17 -26.50 6.25 36.89
C ALA A 17 -27.32 7.29 37.68
N GLY A 18 -27.21 8.56 37.28
CA GLY A 18 -28.07 9.65 37.73
C GLY A 18 -28.83 10.19 36.52
N GLU A 19 -30.07 9.71 36.35
CA GLU A 19 -31.17 10.37 35.65
C GLU A 19 -30.78 11.31 34.49
N THR A 20 -30.66 10.76 33.29
CA THR A 20 -30.88 11.50 32.04
C THR A 20 -31.62 10.61 31.05
N ASP A 21 -32.95 10.79 31.01
CA ASP A 21 -33.73 10.60 29.80
C ASP A 21 -33.15 11.55 28.74
N ASP A 22 -32.37 11.02 27.80
CA ASP A 22 -31.95 11.78 26.62
C ASP A 22 -32.21 10.95 25.33
N PRO A 23 -33.20 11.35 24.50
CA PRO A 23 -33.59 10.62 23.30
C PRO A 23 -32.78 11.12 22.11
N ALA A 24 -31.51 10.73 22.00
CA ALA A 24 -30.69 11.08 20.84
C ALA A 24 -29.44 10.19 20.73
N ASN A 25 -29.61 8.97 20.25
CA ASN A 25 -28.62 8.27 19.42
C ASN A 25 -29.28 7.00 18.86
N ASP A 26 -30.24 7.21 17.95
CA ASP A 26 -30.70 6.19 17.02
C ASP A 26 -29.55 5.87 16.06
N ILE A 27 -28.58 5.11 16.55
CA ILE A 27 -27.62 4.42 15.69
C ILE A 27 -28.40 3.24 15.13
N GLU A 28 -28.82 3.31 13.87
CA GLU A 28 -29.48 2.22 13.13
C GLU A 28 -28.57 0.97 13.09
N CYS A 29 -28.59 0.22 14.18
CA CYS A 29 -27.85 -1.01 14.34
C CYS A 29 -28.72 -2.18 13.93
N ALA A 30 -28.20 -3.06 13.07
CA ALA A 30 -28.94 -4.22 12.62
C ALA A 30 -29.35 -5.11 13.81
N THR A 31 -30.59 -5.62 13.80
CA THR A 31 -31.15 -6.46 14.88
C THR A 31 -30.31 -7.70 15.10
N LEU A 32 -29.99 -7.98 16.37
CA LEU A 32 -29.18 -9.14 16.76
C LEU A 32 -29.97 -10.45 16.63
N THR A 33 -29.23 -11.53 16.36
CA THR A 33 -29.71 -12.89 16.14
C THR A 33 -29.07 -13.82 17.17
N GLY A 34 -29.87 -14.69 17.79
CA GLY A 34 -29.44 -15.60 18.85
C GLY A 34 -30.58 -15.97 19.80
N SER A 35 -30.25 -16.65 20.91
CA SER A 35 -31.22 -16.86 21.99
C SER A 35 -31.53 -15.55 22.72
N GLU A 36 -32.71 -15.44 23.33
CA GLU A 36 -33.14 -14.24 24.06
C GLU A 36 -32.12 -13.79 25.13
N LYS A 37 -31.54 -14.75 25.86
CA LYS A 37 -30.48 -14.50 26.85
C LYS A 37 -29.18 -14.00 26.21
N GLN A 38 -28.81 -14.55 25.05
CA GLN A 38 -27.62 -14.10 24.32
C GLN A 38 -27.82 -12.71 23.72
N ILE A 39 -29.01 -12.43 23.19
CA ILE A 39 -29.34 -11.12 22.61
C ILE A 39 -29.25 -10.04 23.69
N SER A 40 -29.91 -10.25 24.84
CA SER A 40 -29.86 -9.30 25.96
C SER A 40 -28.42 -9.01 26.40
N TRP A 41 -27.59 -10.04 26.59
CA TRP A 41 -26.20 -9.85 27.01
C TRP A 41 -25.32 -9.22 25.92
N ALA A 42 -25.53 -9.60 24.66
CA ALA A 42 -24.78 -9.07 23.53
C ALA A 42 -25.10 -7.59 23.28
N THR A 43 -26.31 -7.13 23.55
CA THR A 43 -26.69 -5.70 23.44
C THR A 43 -25.83 -4.83 24.35
N ASP A 44 -25.64 -5.23 25.61
CA ASP A 44 -24.80 -4.48 26.57
C ASP A 44 -23.33 -4.45 26.13
N ILE A 45 -22.82 -5.58 25.66
CA ILE A 45 -21.43 -5.69 25.16
C ILE A 45 -21.25 -4.82 23.91
N ARG A 46 -22.23 -4.83 22.99
CA ARG A 46 -22.22 -4.02 21.76
C ARG A 46 -22.19 -2.54 22.08
N ALA A 47 -23.07 -2.06 22.95
CA ALA A 47 -23.11 -0.64 23.34
C ALA A 47 -21.79 -0.20 23.98
N SER A 48 -21.24 -1.00 24.91
CA SER A 48 -19.95 -0.72 25.55
C SER A 48 -18.80 -0.67 24.53
N ARG A 49 -18.75 -1.62 23.59
CA ARG A 49 -17.69 -1.67 22.57
C ARG A 49 -17.79 -0.56 21.54
N MET A 50 -19.00 -0.20 21.11
CA MET A 50 -19.21 0.91 20.17
C MET A 50 -18.81 2.24 20.80
N ASN A 51 -19.16 2.47 22.07
CA ASN A 51 -18.73 3.66 22.80
C ASN A 51 -17.19 3.70 22.95
N VAL A 52 -16.53 2.55 23.21
CA VAL A 52 -15.06 2.49 23.25
C VAL A 52 -14.42 2.77 21.89
N VAL A 53 -15.08 2.47 20.77
CA VAL A 53 -14.57 2.79 19.42
C VAL A 53 -14.78 4.28 19.11
N GLU A 54 -15.95 4.81 19.44
CA GLU A 54 -16.31 6.23 19.28
C GLU A 54 -15.43 7.15 20.16
N SER A 55 -15.19 6.74 21.41
CA SER A 55 -14.31 7.42 22.37
C SER A 55 -12.82 7.05 22.20
N GLY A 56 -12.53 6.03 21.39
CA GLY A 56 -11.26 5.29 21.36
C GLY A 56 -10.07 6.03 20.77
N CYS A 57 -10.28 7.18 20.14
CA CYS A 57 -9.18 8.03 19.68
C CYS A 57 -8.35 8.64 20.83
N LEU A 58 -8.83 8.63 22.09
CA LEU A 58 -8.17 9.34 23.19
C LEU A 58 -7.44 8.45 24.23
N LEU A 59 -7.76 7.16 24.36
CA LEU A 59 -7.37 6.39 25.57
C LEU A 59 -6.27 5.32 25.39
N PHE A 60 -6.00 4.81 24.19
CA PHE A 60 -5.25 3.55 24.06
C PHE A 60 -3.88 3.60 23.37
N ASN A 61 -3.32 4.79 23.08
CA ASN A 61 -1.99 4.91 22.46
C ASN A 61 -1.83 4.07 21.16
N ALA A 62 -2.95 3.71 20.53
CA ALA A 62 -3.00 3.07 19.23
C ALA A 62 -2.68 4.13 18.16
N PRO A 63 -2.07 3.76 17.03
CA PRO A 63 -1.88 4.71 15.93
C PRO A 63 -3.24 5.33 15.59
N PRO A 64 -3.33 6.66 15.45
CA PRO A 64 -4.60 7.32 15.14
C PRO A 64 -5.09 6.73 13.81
N ILE A 65 -6.15 5.93 13.89
CA ILE A 65 -6.87 5.50 12.70
C ILE A 65 -7.39 6.76 12.00
N SER A 66 -7.30 6.80 10.67
CA SER A 66 -7.85 7.94 9.93
C SER A 66 -9.36 8.02 10.18
N GLN A 67 -9.94 9.22 10.05
CA GLN A 67 -11.38 9.40 10.18
C GLN A 67 -12.17 8.42 9.29
N GLU A 68 -11.69 8.18 8.06
CA GLU A 68 -12.24 7.21 7.10
C GLU A 68 -12.22 5.76 7.65
N GLN A 69 -11.15 5.36 8.34
CA GLN A 69 -11.05 4.02 8.95
C GLN A 69 -11.98 3.86 10.16
N SER A 70 -12.19 4.93 10.91
CA SER A 70 -13.14 4.95 12.04
C SER A 70 -14.58 4.82 11.54
N GLU A 71 -14.94 5.57 10.49
CA GLU A 71 -16.26 5.50 9.86
C GLU A 71 -16.52 4.10 9.26
N GLU A 72 -15.52 3.49 8.61
CA GLU A 72 -15.63 2.13 8.08
C GLU A 72 -15.79 1.07 9.18
N LEU A 73 -15.01 1.19 10.26
CA LEU A 73 -15.11 0.28 11.40
C LEU A 73 -16.50 0.37 12.04
N MET A 74 -17.04 1.58 12.21
CA MET A 74 -18.40 1.76 12.74
C MET A 74 -19.45 1.14 11.84
N ARG A 75 -19.31 1.29 10.52
CA ARG A 75 -20.21 0.63 9.54
C ARG A 75 -20.15 -0.90 9.64
N CYS A 76 -18.95 -1.46 9.82
CA CYS A 76 -18.76 -2.89 10.06
C CYS A 76 -19.39 -3.36 11.38
N LEU A 77 -19.23 -2.61 12.46
CA LEU A 77 -19.83 -2.93 13.76
C LEU A 77 -21.37 -2.85 13.73
N GLN A 78 -21.92 -1.93 12.94
CA GLN A 78 -23.37 -1.81 12.75
C GLN A 78 -23.94 -3.01 11.97
N SER A 79 -23.18 -3.61 11.05
CA SER A 79 -23.64 -4.75 10.23
C SER A 79 -23.62 -6.10 10.95
N ILE A 80 -22.89 -6.25 12.07
CA ILE A 80 -22.75 -7.54 12.76
C ILE A 80 -24.02 -7.88 13.57
N ARG A 81 -24.75 -8.89 13.09
CA ARG A 81 -26.02 -9.35 13.70
C ARG A 81 -25.88 -10.50 14.69
N ARG A 82 -24.74 -11.20 14.79
CA ARG A 82 -24.64 -12.42 15.61
C ARG A 82 -24.36 -12.10 17.08
N ALA A 83 -25.30 -12.37 17.98
CA ALA A 83 -25.13 -12.14 19.41
C ALA A 83 -23.94 -12.92 20.01
N HIS A 84 -23.72 -14.15 19.52
CA HIS A 84 -22.60 -14.99 19.96
C HIS A 84 -21.23 -14.36 19.69
N TRP A 85 -21.07 -13.72 18.53
CA TRP A 85 -19.81 -13.08 18.14
C TRP A 85 -19.43 -11.95 19.10
N TRP A 86 -20.39 -11.11 19.48
CA TRP A 86 -20.19 -10.04 20.47
C TRP A 86 -19.76 -10.62 21.82
N ILE A 87 -20.37 -11.73 22.24
CA ILE A 87 -20.02 -12.41 23.48
C ILE A 87 -18.60 -12.97 23.41
N GLU A 88 -18.20 -13.64 22.34
CA GLU A 88 -16.86 -14.25 22.23
C GLU A 88 -15.74 -13.22 22.13
N THR A 89 -15.99 -12.11 21.43
CA THR A 89 -15.01 -11.03 21.23
C THR A 89 -14.91 -10.09 22.43
N ARG A 90 -15.75 -10.25 23.46
CA ARG A 90 -15.85 -9.34 24.61
C ARG A 90 -14.56 -9.18 25.42
N THR A 91 -13.67 -10.17 25.41
CA THR A 91 -12.40 -10.13 26.15
C THR A 91 -11.21 -9.72 25.30
N LEU A 92 -11.40 -9.51 23.98
CA LEU A 92 -10.31 -9.16 23.09
C LEU A 92 -9.79 -7.75 23.38
N GLY A 93 -8.47 -7.59 23.32
CA GLY A 93 -7.83 -6.27 23.34
C GLY A 93 -8.23 -5.44 22.12
N TYR A 94 -8.15 -4.11 22.22
CA TYR A 94 -8.66 -3.17 21.20
C TYR A 94 -8.19 -3.50 19.77
N GLY A 95 -6.89 -3.74 19.57
CA GLY A 95 -6.34 -4.12 18.25
C GLY A 95 -6.89 -5.42 17.67
N GLN A 96 -7.02 -6.46 18.51
CA GLN A 96 -7.58 -7.76 18.10
C GLN A 96 -9.08 -7.67 17.83
N PHE A 97 -9.79 -6.87 18.64
CA PHE A 97 -11.20 -6.60 18.45
C PHE A 97 -11.45 -5.90 17.11
N MET A 98 -10.67 -4.88 16.76
CA MET A 98 -10.79 -4.19 15.46
C MET A 98 -10.60 -5.15 14.29
N LEU A 99 -9.56 -5.99 14.33
CA LEU A 99 -9.30 -6.97 13.28
C LEU A 99 -10.47 -7.98 13.14
N ALA A 100 -10.99 -8.48 14.26
CA ALA A 100 -12.14 -9.38 14.26
C ALA A 100 -13.42 -8.69 13.77
N ALA A 101 -13.62 -7.42 14.13
CA ALA A 101 -14.78 -6.62 13.72
C ALA A 101 -14.77 -6.32 12.23
N PHE A 102 -13.60 -6.03 11.65
CA PHE A 102 -13.46 -5.94 10.20
C PHE A 102 -13.74 -7.29 9.54
N ASP A 103 -13.12 -8.38 9.99
CA ASP A 103 -13.35 -9.70 9.39
C ASP A 103 -14.84 -10.11 9.44
N GLU A 104 -15.52 -9.95 10.58
CA GLU A 104 -16.93 -10.31 10.71
C GLU A 104 -17.87 -9.30 10.04
N GLY A 105 -17.56 -8.01 10.07
CA GLY A 105 -18.36 -6.97 9.40
C GLY A 105 -18.31 -7.09 7.88
N PHE A 106 -17.14 -7.42 7.33
CA PHE A 106 -16.98 -7.78 5.92
C PHE A 106 -17.76 -9.05 5.61
N LYS A 107 -17.59 -10.13 6.38
CA LYS A 107 -18.40 -11.34 6.21
C LYS A 107 -19.90 -11.04 6.30
N ALA A 108 -20.35 -10.17 7.19
CA ALA A 108 -21.77 -9.83 7.33
C ALA A 108 -22.30 -9.03 6.13
N GLN A 109 -21.49 -8.16 5.52
CA GLN A 109 -21.84 -7.44 4.30
C GLN A 109 -21.85 -8.35 3.05
N TYR A 110 -21.05 -9.42 3.03
CA TYR A 110 -20.86 -10.27 1.85
C TYR A 110 -21.50 -11.67 1.92
N VAL A 111 -21.86 -12.17 3.11
CA VAL A 111 -22.38 -13.54 3.31
C VAL A 111 -23.92 -13.59 3.46
N MET A 112 -24.61 -12.49 3.72
CA MET A 112 -26.08 -12.50 3.79
C MET A 112 -26.69 -11.28 3.08
N PRO A 113 -27.68 -11.47 2.18
CA PRO A 113 -28.50 -10.36 1.72
C PRO A 113 -29.19 -9.72 2.94
N PRO A 114 -29.51 -8.41 2.90
CA PRO A 114 -30.19 -7.75 4.01
C PRO A 114 -31.47 -8.53 4.32
N ALA A 115 -31.54 -9.10 5.52
CA ALA A 115 -32.72 -9.81 6.01
C ALA A 115 -33.79 -8.80 6.45
N ASP A 116 -34.19 -7.94 5.50
CA ASP A 116 -35.39 -7.14 5.55
C ASP A 116 -36.31 -7.71 4.46
N ASN A 117 -37.11 -8.70 4.88
CA ASN A 117 -38.48 -9.05 4.49
C ASN A 117 -39.16 -8.30 3.31
N THR A 118 -38.52 -8.17 2.15
CA THR A 118 -39.21 -7.94 0.88
C THR A 118 -38.52 -8.74 -0.23
N THR A 119 -39.18 -9.82 -0.66
CA THR A 119 -38.72 -10.79 -1.67
C THR A 119 -38.17 -10.15 -2.96
N THR A 120 -38.56 -8.91 -3.25
CA THR A 120 -38.10 -8.11 -4.39
C THR A 120 -36.67 -7.59 -4.23
N HIS A 121 -36.25 -7.14 -3.05
CA HIS A 121 -34.92 -6.55 -2.83
C HIS A 121 -33.81 -7.60 -2.74
N ALA A 122 -34.10 -8.80 -2.23
CA ALA A 122 -33.12 -9.90 -2.22
C ALA A 122 -32.84 -10.46 -3.63
N MET A 123 -33.86 -10.53 -4.49
CA MET A 123 -33.67 -10.88 -5.91
C MET A 123 -32.94 -9.78 -6.67
N LEU A 124 -33.23 -8.50 -6.38
CA LEU A 124 -32.49 -7.37 -6.95
C LEU A 124 -31.04 -7.32 -6.47
N ALA A 125 -30.77 -7.55 -5.19
CA ALA A 125 -29.41 -7.60 -4.64
C ALA A 125 -28.62 -8.79 -5.19
N ALA A 126 -29.25 -9.97 -5.31
CA ALA A 126 -28.64 -11.12 -5.96
C ALA A 126 -28.40 -10.85 -7.46
N ALA A 127 -29.35 -10.22 -8.16
CA ALA A 127 -29.18 -9.80 -9.55
C ALA A 127 -28.03 -8.81 -9.71
N VAL A 128 -27.95 -7.78 -8.86
CA VAL A 128 -26.84 -6.80 -8.83
C VAL A 128 -25.50 -7.50 -8.55
N LEU A 129 -25.46 -8.45 -7.62
CA LEU A 129 -24.25 -9.23 -7.34
C LEU A 129 -23.85 -10.15 -8.49
N THR A 130 -24.82 -10.66 -9.26
CA THR A 130 -24.58 -11.53 -10.42
C THR A 130 -24.13 -10.72 -11.62
N GLU A 131 -24.77 -9.57 -11.86
CA GLU A 131 -24.37 -8.60 -12.89
C GLU A 131 -22.99 -8.01 -12.60
N ALA A 132 -22.66 -7.77 -11.32
CA ALA A 132 -21.35 -7.28 -10.87
C ALA A 132 -20.24 -8.31 -10.98
N LEU A 133 -20.56 -9.59 -11.17
CA LEU A 133 -19.57 -10.67 -11.20
C LEU A 133 -19.09 -10.95 -12.62
N LEU A 134 -17.82 -10.66 -12.85
CA LEU A 134 -17.09 -11.11 -14.03
C LEU A 134 -16.42 -12.45 -13.71
N ALA A 135 -16.88 -13.52 -14.36
CA ALA A 135 -16.34 -14.85 -14.19
C ALA A 135 -15.44 -15.23 -15.39
N PRO A 136 -14.19 -15.67 -15.17
CA PRO A 136 -13.34 -16.14 -16.24
C PRO A 136 -13.78 -17.53 -16.72
N ALA A 137 -13.45 -17.87 -17.98
CA ALA A 137 -13.77 -19.17 -18.59
C ALA A 137 -13.22 -20.38 -17.82
N LYS A 138 -12.18 -20.18 -17.01
CA LYS A 138 -11.66 -21.16 -16.05
C LYS A 138 -11.60 -20.51 -14.67
N THR A 139 -12.59 -20.80 -13.84
CA THR A 139 -12.66 -20.27 -12.48
C THR A 139 -11.69 -21.04 -11.58
N ARG A 140 -10.78 -20.32 -10.93
CA ARG A 140 -9.82 -20.78 -9.94
C ARG A 140 -9.71 -19.74 -8.84
N GLY A 141 -10.04 -20.13 -7.63
CA GLY A 141 -9.87 -19.30 -6.44
C GLY A 141 -11.13 -18.50 -6.05
N PRO A 142 -10.99 -17.66 -5.02
CA PRO A 142 -12.10 -16.94 -4.40
C PRO A 142 -12.52 -15.73 -5.23
N VAL A 143 -13.70 -15.18 -4.94
CA VAL A 143 -14.16 -13.94 -5.57
C VAL A 143 -13.37 -12.76 -5.00
N ALA A 144 -12.80 -11.95 -5.88
CA ALA A 144 -12.12 -10.71 -5.56
C ALA A 144 -13.03 -9.51 -5.85
N GLU A 145 -13.12 -8.56 -4.94
CA GLU A 145 -13.87 -7.32 -5.11
C GLU A 145 -12.94 -6.16 -5.35
N VAL A 146 -13.17 -5.42 -6.42
CA VAL A 146 -12.37 -4.25 -6.78
C VAL A 146 -13.23 -3.01 -6.64
N SER A 147 -12.76 -2.06 -5.83
CA SER A 147 -13.42 -0.78 -5.61
C SER A 147 -12.42 0.38 -5.63
N LEU A 148 -12.94 1.57 -5.94
CA LEU A 148 -12.20 2.82 -5.90
C LEU A 148 -12.62 3.62 -4.67
N ALA A 149 -11.65 4.06 -3.86
CA ALA A 149 -11.89 4.91 -2.71
C ALA A 149 -10.81 5.98 -2.62
N ALA A 150 -11.20 7.26 -2.72
CA ALA A 150 -10.33 8.43 -2.49
C ALA A 150 -8.95 8.36 -3.20
N GLY A 151 -8.93 8.06 -4.51
CA GLY A 151 -7.68 7.97 -5.28
C GLY A 151 -6.85 6.70 -5.00
N LYS A 152 -7.43 5.72 -4.29
CA LYS A 152 -6.82 4.41 -4.05
C LYS A 152 -7.66 3.31 -4.70
N VAL A 153 -6.97 2.33 -5.28
CA VAL A 153 -7.57 1.07 -5.70
C VAL A 153 -7.58 0.14 -4.51
N ARG A 154 -8.76 -0.34 -4.12
CA ARG A 154 -8.94 -1.34 -3.06
C ARG A 154 -9.35 -2.67 -3.69
N VAL A 155 -8.70 -3.74 -3.26
CA VAL A 155 -9.03 -5.11 -3.65
C VAL A 155 -9.26 -5.94 -2.38
N VAL A 156 -10.46 -6.45 -2.23
CA VAL A 156 -10.86 -7.30 -1.09
C VAL A 156 -11.03 -8.72 -1.61
N LEU A 157 -10.46 -9.68 -0.90
CA LEU A 157 -10.62 -11.10 -1.22
C LEU A 157 -11.61 -11.70 -0.23
N ILE A 158 -12.68 -12.32 -0.73
CA ILE A 158 -13.70 -12.95 0.14
C ILE A 158 -13.09 -14.11 0.92
N GLU A 159 -12.20 -14.89 0.28
CA GLU A 159 -11.41 -15.91 0.95
C GLU A 159 -9.93 -15.69 0.72
N PHE A 160 -9.11 -16.19 1.64
CA PHE A 160 -7.67 -16.13 1.50
C PHE A 160 -7.20 -17.07 0.39
N ASP A 161 -6.48 -16.55 -0.59
CA ASP A 161 -5.78 -17.34 -1.60
C ASP A 161 -4.34 -16.83 -1.81
N GLU A 162 -3.37 -17.73 -1.62
CA GLU A 162 -1.94 -17.41 -1.71
C GLU A 162 -1.53 -17.04 -3.15
N ALA A 163 -2.13 -17.69 -4.15
CA ALA A 163 -1.81 -17.44 -5.55
C ALA A 163 -2.28 -16.04 -5.97
N THR A 164 -3.52 -15.69 -5.62
CA THR A 164 -4.07 -14.35 -5.86
C THR A 164 -3.30 -13.28 -5.10
N ASN A 165 -2.94 -13.52 -3.83
CA ASN A 165 -2.09 -12.61 -3.06
C ASN A 165 -0.73 -12.38 -3.71
N THR A 166 -0.15 -13.41 -4.33
CA THR A 166 1.12 -13.29 -5.06
C THR A 166 0.98 -12.39 -6.29
N VAL A 167 -0.14 -12.47 -7.01
CA VAL A 167 -0.46 -11.57 -8.13
C VAL A 167 -0.59 -10.12 -7.65
N LEU A 168 -1.33 -9.88 -6.57
CA LEU A 168 -1.52 -8.54 -5.99
C LEU A 168 -0.19 -7.92 -5.55
N LYS A 169 0.66 -8.69 -4.86
CA LYS A 169 2.02 -8.26 -4.47
C LYS A 169 2.89 -7.91 -5.67
N ARG A 170 2.86 -8.72 -6.73
CA ARG A 170 3.60 -8.44 -7.98
C ARG A 170 3.12 -7.18 -8.68
N CYS A 171 1.85 -6.82 -8.51
CA CYS A 171 1.27 -5.59 -9.03
C CYS A 171 1.45 -4.38 -8.09
N GLY A 172 2.28 -4.51 -7.04
CA GLY A 172 2.62 -3.41 -6.14
C GLY A 172 1.56 -3.07 -5.10
N TYR A 173 0.53 -3.90 -4.93
CA TYR A 173 -0.46 -3.70 -3.87
C TYR A 173 0.13 -4.05 -2.51
N ARG A 174 -0.29 -3.31 -1.48
CA ARG A 174 0.09 -3.55 -0.09
C ARG A 174 -1.14 -3.96 0.70
N TRP A 175 -0.95 -4.85 1.67
CA TRP A 175 -2.03 -5.24 2.57
C TRP A 175 -2.21 -4.14 3.62
N GLU A 176 -3.32 -3.42 3.52
CA GLU A 176 -3.81 -2.48 4.53
C GLU A 176 -5.15 -3.03 5.04
N ALA A 177 -5.08 -3.83 6.11
CA ALA A 177 -6.21 -4.58 6.62
C ALA A 177 -7.49 -3.72 6.67
N PRO A 178 -8.61 -4.20 6.12
CA PRO A 178 -8.87 -5.55 5.59
C PRO A 178 -8.72 -5.70 4.06
N ALA A 179 -8.05 -4.76 3.38
CA ALA A 179 -7.97 -4.75 1.91
C ALA A 179 -6.53 -4.68 1.39
N TRP A 180 -6.34 -5.17 0.17
CA TRP A 180 -5.16 -4.81 -0.62
C TRP A 180 -5.38 -3.42 -1.19
N THR A 181 -4.53 -2.46 -0.83
CA THR A 181 -4.65 -1.09 -1.29
C THR A 181 -3.45 -0.69 -2.12
N ARG A 182 -3.72 0.20 -3.07
CA ARG A 182 -2.68 0.84 -3.85
C ARG A 182 -3.07 2.28 -4.15
N GLN A 183 -2.17 3.20 -3.83
CA GLN A 183 -2.32 4.60 -4.18
C GLN A 183 -1.90 4.81 -5.63
N ALA A 184 -2.73 5.52 -6.38
CA ALA A 184 -2.42 5.99 -7.72
C ALA A 184 -2.88 7.46 -7.85
N VAL A 185 -2.42 8.14 -8.89
CA VAL A 185 -2.88 9.50 -9.21
C VAL A 185 -4.28 9.41 -9.80
N ASP A 186 -5.21 10.29 -9.41
CA ASP A 186 -6.65 10.19 -9.71
C ASP A 186 -6.98 9.86 -11.18
N ASP A 187 -6.25 10.43 -12.13
CA ASP A 187 -6.43 10.20 -13.58
C ASP A 187 -6.08 8.77 -14.02
N VAL A 188 -5.14 8.12 -13.31
CA VAL A 188 -4.62 6.79 -13.64
C VAL A 188 -5.30 5.69 -12.79
N VAL A 189 -5.96 6.06 -11.69
CA VAL A 189 -6.61 5.13 -10.74
C VAL A 189 -7.60 4.19 -11.45
N GLY A 190 -8.42 4.73 -12.36
CA GLY A 190 -9.36 3.93 -13.15
C GLY A 190 -8.67 2.87 -14.02
N HIS A 191 -7.60 3.25 -14.73
CA HIS A 191 -6.83 2.32 -15.55
C HIS A 191 -6.17 1.22 -14.70
N ARG A 192 -5.71 1.54 -13.49
CA ARG A 192 -5.11 0.54 -12.58
C ARG A 192 -6.13 -0.43 -12.00
N ALA A 193 -7.35 0.02 -11.73
CA ALA A 193 -8.45 -0.83 -11.29
C ALA A 193 -8.88 -1.82 -12.40
N VAL A 194 -9.00 -1.34 -13.63
CA VAL A 194 -9.31 -2.19 -14.79
C VAL A 194 -8.18 -3.19 -15.03
N GLU A 195 -6.92 -2.74 -15.00
CA GLU A 195 -5.76 -3.61 -15.20
C GLU A 195 -5.68 -4.74 -14.16
N ILE A 196 -5.90 -4.44 -12.88
CA ILE A 196 -5.85 -5.47 -11.84
C ILE A 196 -6.99 -6.47 -11.99
N ALA A 197 -8.20 -5.99 -12.33
CA ALA A 197 -9.34 -6.85 -12.59
C ALA A 197 -9.07 -7.81 -13.76
N VAL A 198 -8.56 -7.32 -14.89
CA VAL A 198 -8.18 -8.15 -16.04
C VAL A 198 -7.11 -9.17 -15.67
N ARG A 199 -6.08 -8.77 -14.91
CA ARG A 199 -5.02 -9.70 -14.46
C ARG A 199 -5.55 -10.78 -13.52
N LEU A 200 -6.48 -10.45 -12.63
CA LEU A 200 -7.14 -11.41 -11.74
C LEU A 200 -7.99 -12.40 -12.54
N LEU A 201 -8.78 -11.90 -13.50
CA LEU A 201 -9.57 -12.74 -14.41
C LEU A 201 -8.68 -13.67 -15.24
N ALA A 202 -7.56 -13.18 -15.77
CA ALA A 202 -6.60 -14.00 -16.51
C ALA A 202 -5.95 -15.09 -15.64
N HIS A 203 -5.80 -14.84 -14.34
CA HIS A 203 -5.34 -15.83 -13.37
C HIS A 203 -6.43 -16.87 -13.00
N GLY A 204 -7.68 -16.61 -13.38
CA GLY A 204 -8.85 -17.46 -13.09
C GLY A 204 -9.67 -17.00 -11.88
N CYS A 205 -9.29 -15.91 -11.22
CA CYS A 205 -10.00 -15.37 -10.07
C CYS A 205 -11.22 -14.56 -10.54
N PRO A 206 -12.45 -14.93 -10.15
CA PRO A 206 -13.65 -14.15 -10.49
C PRO A 206 -13.62 -12.79 -9.78
N VAL A 207 -13.96 -11.74 -10.52
CA VAL A 207 -13.87 -10.35 -10.03
C VAL A 207 -15.26 -9.74 -9.94
N ARG A 208 -15.57 -9.10 -8.82
CA ARG A 208 -16.81 -8.35 -8.59
C ARG A 208 -16.52 -6.85 -8.58
N ILE A 209 -17.22 -6.12 -9.44
CA ILE A 209 -17.12 -4.66 -9.60
C ILE A 209 -18.52 -4.08 -9.58
N PHE A 210 -18.81 -3.19 -8.62
CA PHE A 210 -20.13 -2.56 -8.49
C PHE A 210 -20.34 -1.39 -9.45
N ASP A 211 -19.26 -0.73 -9.86
CA ASP A 211 -19.31 0.36 -10.84
C ASP A 211 -19.45 -0.19 -12.27
N GLU A 212 -20.57 0.12 -12.91
CA GLU A 212 -20.86 -0.27 -14.29
C GLU A 212 -19.81 0.25 -15.28
N ALA A 213 -19.35 1.49 -15.11
CA ALA A 213 -18.41 2.09 -16.04
C ALA A 213 -17.06 1.34 -16.03
N LEU A 214 -16.59 0.94 -14.84
CA LEU A 214 -15.38 0.13 -14.70
C LEU A 214 -15.59 -1.29 -15.22
N ARG A 215 -16.74 -1.90 -14.94
CA ARG A 215 -17.08 -3.25 -15.41
C ARG A 215 -17.05 -3.31 -16.95
N GLN A 216 -17.66 -2.35 -17.63
CA GLN A 216 -17.65 -2.30 -19.08
C GLN A 216 -16.22 -2.17 -19.63
N ARG A 217 -15.40 -1.29 -19.04
CA ARG A 217 -13.98 -1.14 -19.43
C ARG A 217 -13.16 -2.42 -19.23
N VAL A 218 -13.46 -3.23 -18.21
CA VAL A 218 -12.81 -4.54 -18.01
C VAL A 218 -13.19 -5.51 -19.12
N VAL A 219 -14.47 -5.53 -19.54
CA VAL A 219 -14.93 -6.39 -20.65
C VAL A 219 -14.29 -5.97 -21.97
N GLU A 220 -14.19 -4.66 -22.22
CA GLU A 220 -13.57 -4.08 -23.42
C GLU A 220 -12.03 -4.12 -23.39
N ASN A 221 -11.43 -4.48 -22.25
CA ASN A 221 -9.99 -4.35 -21.97
C ASN A 221 -9.46 -2.92 -22.21
N ASP A 222 -10.29 -1.90 -21.93
CA ASP A 222 -9.97 -0.50 -22.13
C ASP A 222 -9.19 0.08 -20.93
N TYR A 223 -7.88 -0.20 -20.92
CA TYR A 223 -6.96 0.39 -19.96
C TYR A 223 -5.58 0.65 -20.57
N GLU A 224 -4.87 1.65 -20.04
CA GLU A 224 -3.47 1.88 -20.36
C GLU A 224 -2.61 1.01 -19.44
N PRO A 225 -1.87 0.03 -19.97
CA PRO A 225 -1.03 -0.85 -19.15
C PRO A 225 -0.03 -0.05 -18.34
N GLU A 226 0.20 -0.44 -17.09
CA GLU A 226 1.22 0.23 -16.29
C GLU A 226 2.60 -0.08 -16.87
N SER A 227 3.39 0.96 -17.14
CA SER A 227 4.81 0.79 -17.46
C SER A 227 5.57 0.40 -16.18
N PRO A 228 6.07 -0.85 -16.07
CA PRO A 228 6.81 -1.28 -14.87
C PRO A 228 8.19 -0.63 -14.78
N ARG A 229 8.67 -0.03 -15.88
CA ARG A 229 9.95 0.66 -16.04
C ARG A 229 9.70 2.13 -16.31
N ARG A 230 10.09 3.00 -15.39
CA ARG A 230 9.89 4.44 -15.57
C ARG A 230 11.00 5.28 -14.99
N VAL A 231 11.19 6.45 -15.60
CA VAL A 231 12.09 7.50 -15.11
C VAL A 231 11.24 8.61 -14.54
N GLU A 232 11.32 8.80 -13.22
CA GLU A 232 10.56 9.79 -12.48
C GLU A 232 11.49 10.81 -11.81
N VAL A 233 10.92 11.93 -11.36
CA VAL A 233 11.62 12.88 -10.50
C VAL A 233 11.51 12.39 -9.05
N SER A 234 12.63 12.34 -8.33
CA SER A 234 12.60 11.89 -6.95
C SER A 234 11.83 12.86 -6.04
N THR A 235 10.72 12.40 -5.47
CA THR A 235 9.94 13.10 -4.43
C THR A 235 10.59 13.06 -3.04
N SER A 236 11.69 12.30 -2.88
CA SER A 236 12.35 12.11 -1.59
C SER A 236 13.19 13.33 -1.19
N LYS A 237 13.03 13.83 0.05
CA LYS A 237 13.82 14.96 0.61
C LYS A 237 15.34 14.76 0.52
N LYS A 238 15.82 13.51 0.58
CA LYS A 238 17.25 13.15 0.51
C LYS A 238 17.82 13.20 -0.92
N TYR A 239 16.96 13.10 -1.93
CA TYR A 239 17.35 12.99 -3.34
C TYR A 239 16.51 13.93 -4.22
N SER A 240 16.03 15.05 -3.68
CA SER A 240 15.01 15.94 -4.28
C SER A 240 15.45 16.67 -5.56
N THR A 241 16.60 16.31 -6.13
CA THR A 241 17.19 16.87 -7.36
C THR A 241 17.79 15.77 -8.24
N LYS A 242 17.29 14.55 -8.13
CA LYS A 242 17.77 13.38 -8.88
C LYS A 242 16.64 12.72 -9.65
N PHE A 243 17.00 12.12 -10.77
CA PHE A 243 16.13 11.18 -11.46
C PHE A 243 16.07 9.88 -10.69
N HIS A 244 14.88 9.28 -10.64
CA HIS A 244 14.59 8.01 -10.03
C HIS A 244 14.19 7.01 -11.11
N LEU A 245 15.05 6.03 -11.35
CA LEU A 245 14.83 4.91 -12.24
C LEU A 245 14.11 3.82 -11.44
N LEU A 246 12.84 3.56 -11.76
CA LEU A 246 12.00 2.61 -11.03
C LEU A 246 11.75 1.37 -11.89
N TRP A 247 12.00 0.19 -11.32
CA TRP A 247 11.82 -1.12 -11.96
C TRP A 247 11.26 -2.20 -11.01
N THR A 248 10.68 -1.81 -9.87
CA THR A 248 10.19 -2.72 -8.82
C THR A 248 9.11 -3.69 -9.28
N LEU A 249 8.35 -3.31 -10.32
CA LEU A 249 7.25 -4.10 -10.87
C LEU A 249 7.67 -4.95 -12.08
N ASP A 250 8.94 -4.92 -12.47
CA ASP A 250 9.44 -5.71 -13.59
C ASP A 250 9.72 -7.17 -13.19
N ALA A 251 9.60 -8.08 -14.16
CA ALA A 251 9.91 -9.50 -13.97
C ALA A 251 11.39 -9.77 -13.66
N ASN A 252 12.32 -8.91 -14.11
CA ASN A 252 13.77 -9.12 -13.99
C ASN A 252 14.52 -7.90 -13.41
N PRO A 253 14.30 -7.56 -12.12
CA PRO A 253 14.95 -6.40 -11.49
C PRO A 253 16.48 -6.53 -11.42
N VAL A 254 17.01 -7.75 -11.39
CA VAL A 254 18.47 -8.02 -11.28
C VAL A 254 19.24 -7.50 -12.49
N LYS A 255 18.67 -7.59 -13.70
CA LYS A 255 19.33 -7.12 -14.92
C LYS A 255 19.50 -5.60 -14.87
N PHE A 256 18.43 -4.89 -14.55
CA PHE A 256 18.43 -3.42 -14.49
C PHE A 256 19.29 -2.90 -13.36
N LYS A 257 19.31 -3.60 -12.22
CA LYS A 257 20.23 -3.27 -11.12
C LYS A 257 21.69 -3.29 -11.58
N LYS A 258 22.11 -4.32 -12.32
CA LYS A 258 23.47 -4.42 -12.86
C LYS A 258 23.76 -3.34 -13.91
N SER A 259 22.84 -3.09 -14.83
CA SER A 259 23.00 -2.03 -15.84
C SER A 259 23.06 -0.64 -15.19
N ALA A 260 22.23 -0.37 -14.18
CA ALA A 260 22.21 0.90 -13.47
C ALA A 260 23.49 1.15 -12.65
N GLN A 261 24.20 0.10 -12.23
CA GLN A 261 25.51 0.24 -11.57
C GLN A 261 26.61 0.76 -12.51
N GLN A 262 26.40 0.67 -13.82
CA GLN A 262 27.34 1.17 -14.83
C GLN A 262 27.13 2.66 -15.14
N LEU A 263 26.02 3.24 -14.69
CA LEU A 263 25.71 4.65 -14.90
C LEU A 263 26.58 5.54 -14.02
N HIS A 264 27.07 6.65 -14.59
CA HIS A 264 27.93 7.57 -13.86
C HIS A 264 27.15 8.29 -12.75
N GLY A 265 27.69 8.24 -11.53
CA GLY A 265 27.09 8.90 -10.37
C GLY A 265 25.77 8.29 -9.88
N ALA A 266 25.39 7.12 -10.39
CA ALA A 266 24.17 6.43 -9.99
C ALA A 266 24.31 5.79 -8.60
N LYS A 267 23.28 5.99 -7.77
CA LYS A 267 23.10 5.27 -6.51
C LYS A 267 22.02 4.23 -6.69
N VAL A 268 22.42 2.96 -6.71
CA VAL A 268 21.52 1.83 -6.97
C VAL A 268 21.04 1.21 -5.67
N PHE A 269 19.74 0.96 -5.58
CA PHE A 269 19.04 0.27 -4.50
C PHE A 269 18.30 -0.94 -5.05
N ASP A 270 17.59 -1.67 -4.19
CA ASP A 270 16.78 -2.82 -4.61
C ASP A 270 15.50 -2.39 -5.35
N ASP A 271 14.98 -1.21 -5.01
CA ASP A 271 13.76 -0.62 -5.55
C ASP A 271 13.98 0.31 -6.74
N GLY A 272 15.22 0.67 -7.06
CA GLY A 272 15.51 1.55 -8.18
C GLY A 272 16.93 2.09 -8.18
N ALA A 273 17.19 3.10 -9.01
CA ALA A 273 18.43 3.87 -8.96
C ALA A 273 18.18 5.37 -9.02
N TYR A 274 19.05 6.12 -8.35
CA TYR A 274 19.03 7.57 -8.35
C TYR A 274 20.23 8.12 -9.11
N VAL A 275 19.95 8.92 -10.14
CA VAL A 275 20.97 9.52 -11.01
C VAL A 275 20.88 11.03 -10.95
N SER A 276 22.02 11.72 -10.99
CA SER A 276 22.05 13.18 -10.99
C SER A 276 21.46 13.74 -12.28
N VAL A 277 20.81 14.91 -12.21
CA VAL A 277 20.23 15.58 -13.38
C VAL A 277 21.30 15.94 -14.43
N SER A 278 22.54 16.18 -13.99
CA SER A 278 23.67 16.48 -14.87
C SER A 278 24.06 15.35 -15.83
N HIS A 279 23.61 14.12 -15.59
CA HIS A 279 23.85 12.95 -16.44
C HIS A 279 22.61 12.56 -17.25
N PHE A 280 21.83 13.54 -17.72
CA PHE A 280 20.60 13.25 -18.47
C PHE A 280 20.84 12.47 -19.78
N GLU A 281 22.01 12.61 -20.42
CA GLU A 281 22.37 11.85 -21.63
C GLU A 281 22.43 10.34 -21.32
N ASP A 282 23.15 9.96 -20.27
CA ASP A 282 23.23 8.56 -19.81
C ASP A 282 21.84 7.98 -19.47
N ILE A 283 20.92 8.82 -18.99
CA ILE A 283 19.54 8.41 -18.65
C ILE A 283 18.69 8.20 -19.90
N LEU A 284 18.82 9.06 -20.92
CA LEU A 284 18.13 8.90 -22.20
C LEU A 284 18.60 7.62 -22.90
N ASP A 285 19.92 7.42 -22.98
CA ASP A 285 20.50 6.22 -23.56
C ASP A 285 20.08 4.96 -22.80
N PHE A 286 20.07 5.03 -21.47
CA PHE A 286 19.60 3.93 -20.63
C PHE A 286 18.12 3.63 -20.86
N ALA A 287 17.29 4.68 -20.99
CA ALA A 287 15.86 4.54 -21.19
C ALA A 287 15.55 3.91 -22.55
N ASP A 288 16.21 4.35 -23.61
CA ASP A 288 16.03 3.80 -24.96
C ASP A 288 16.52 2.35 -25.04
N GLN A 289 17.67 2.03 -24.45
CA GLN A 289 18.23 0.67 -24.47
C GLN A 289 17.40 -0.34 -23.66
N ASN A 290 16.77 0.10 -22.57
CA ASN A 290 16.06 -0.78 -21.63
C ASN A 290 14.53 -0.66 -21.71
N GLY A 291 14.01 0.24 -22.55
CA GLY A 291 12.59 0.52 -22.73
C GLY A 291 11.94 1.13 -21.49
N PHE A 292 12.59 2.13 -20.87
CA PHE A 292 11.98 2.90 -19.78
C PHE A 292 11.12 4.03 -20.34
N THR A 293 9.94 4.21 -19.76
CA THR A 293 9.08 5.34 -20.09
C THR A 293 9.49 6.55 -19.25
N ILE A 294 9.76 7.69 -19.90
CA ILE A 294 10.10 8.94 -19.21
C ILE A 294 8.80 9.66 -18.85
N THR A 295 8.62 10.04 -17.59
CA THR A 295 7.43 10.80 -17.18
C THR A 295 7.51 12.25 -17.65
N PRO A 296 6.38 12.94 -17.86
CA PRO A 296 6.36 14.34 -18.31
C PRO A 296 7.16 15.29 -17.40
N GLU A 297 7.13 15.04 -16.09
CA GLU A 297 7.91 15.79 -15.10
C GLU A 297 9.42 15.58 -15.29
N ALA A 298 9.84 14.34 -15.53
CA ALA A 298 11.24 14.02 -15.78
C ALA A 298 11.70 14.63 -17.11
N GLN A 299 10.87 14.58 -18.15
CA GLN A 299 11.16 15.19 -19.45
C GLN A 299 11.38 16.71 -19.32
N SER A 300 10.56 17.38 -18.52
CA SER A 300 10.68 18.82 -18.27
C SER A 300 12.02 19.19 -17.60
N LEU A 301 12.52 18.35 -16.68
CA LEU A 301 13.85 18.55 -16.08
C LEU A 301 15.00 18.32 -17.06
N ILE A 302 14.87 17.33 -17.94
CA ILE A 302 15.86 17.05 -18.99
C ILE A 302 15.98 18.27 -19.92
N ASP A 303 14.85 18.83 -20.34
CA ASP A 303 14.83 19.97 -21.27
C ASP A 303 15.37 21.24 -20.61
N ALA A 304 15.08 21.46 -19.32
CA ALA A 304 15.65 22.56 -18.55
C ALA A 304 17.19 22.46 -18.44
N GLU A 305 17.73 21.25 -18.23
CA GLU A 305 19.17 21.05 -18.14
C GLU A 305 19.86 21.18 -19.50
N LYS A 306 19.23 20.67 -20.58
CA LYS A 306 19.68 20.89 -21.97
C LYS A 306 19.80 22.38 -22.29
N GLN A 307 18.83 23.20 -21.87
CA GLN A 307 18.88 24.65 -22.09
C GLN A 307 20.03 25.32 -21.33
N LYS A 308 20.31 24.92 -20.08
CA LYS A 308 21.46 25.46 -19.33
C LYS A 308 22.80 25.13 -19.99
N LEU A 309 22.95 23.91 -20.50
CA LEU A 309 24.15 23.48 -21.21
C LEU A 309 24.29 24.15 -22.57
N ALA A 310 23.19 24.40 -23.29
CA ALA A 310 23.22 25.17 -24.54
C ALA A 310 23.65 26.63 -24.33
N GLY A 311 23.33 27.22 -23.17
CA GLY A 311 23.80 28.55 -22.77
C GLY A 311 25.24 28.60 -22.23
N SER A 312 25.91 27.44 -22.06
CA SER A 312 27.23 27.35 -21.46
C SER A 312 28.34 27.29 -22.53
N VAL A 313 29.41 28.05 -22.32
CA VAL A 313 30.57 28.08 -23.22
C VAL A 313 31.34 26.76 -23.11
N LYS A 314 31.38 25.97 -24.18
CA LYS A 314 32.21 24.77 -24.27
C LYS A 314 33.69 25.17 -24.33
N VAL A 315 34.40 25.02 -23.20
CA VAL A 315 35.84 25.23 -23.14
C VAL A 315 36.55 23.90 -23.28
N VAL A 316 37.35 23.73 -24.34
CA VAL A 316 38.29 22.62 -24.45
C VAL A 316 39.51 22.97 -23.59
N ALA A 317 39.49 22.54 -22.33
CA ALA A 317 40.64 22.68 -21.45
C ALA A 317 41.67 21.60 -21.82
N GLN A 318 42.80 22.01 -22.40
CA GLN A 318 43.96 21.14 -22.48
C GLN A 318 44.75 21.27 -21.17
N PRO A 319 44.90 20.18 -20.39
CA PRO A 319 45.73 20.24 -19.19
C PRO A 319 47.15 20.57 -19.63
N LYS A 320 47.72 21.64 -19.06
CA LYS A 320 49.14 21.93 -19.22
C LYS A 320 49.89 20.76 -18.59
N MET A 321 50.51 19.91 -19.41
CA MET A 321 51.40 18.86 -18.93
C MET A 321 52.44 19.54 -18.04
N ALA A 322 52.39 19.27 -16.74
CA ALA A 322 53.52 19.58 -15.88
C ALA A 322 54.68 18.72 -16.36
N GLU A 323 55.84 19.34 -16.56
CA GLU A 323 57.08 18.58 -16.74
C GLU A 323 57.19 17.57 -15.60
N CYS A 324 57.30 16.29 -15.98
CA CYS A 324 57.49 15.20 -15.03
C CYS A 324 58.68 15.58 -14.13
N ALA A 325 58.47 15.64 -12.82
CA ALA A 325 59.57 15.88 -11.89
C ALA A 325 60.69 14.86 -12.20
N PRO A 326 61.98 15.29 -12.21
CA PRO A 326 63.07 14.38 -12.52
C PRO A 326 62.99 13.15 -11.61
N PRO A 327 63.27 11.94 -12.13
CA PRO A 327 63.19 10.73 -11.34
C PRO A 327 64.01 10.90 -10.06
N LYS A 328 63.40 10.58 -8.90
CA LYS A 328 64.10 10.58 -7.62
C LYS A 328 65.42 9.80 -7.79
N PRO A 329 66.57 10.35 -7.37
CA PRO A 329 67.82 9.62 -7.48
C PRO A 329 67.67 8.28 -6.76
N ALA A 330 68.02 7.21 -7.47
CA ALA A 330 68.04 5.87 -6.88
C ALA A 330 68.95 5.91 -5.65
N LEU A 331 68.40 5.59 -4.48
CA LEU A 331 69.21 5.39 -3.28
C LEU A 331 70.18 4.25 -3.58
N LEU A 332 71.47 4.56 -3.63
CA LEU A 332 72.50 3.54 -3.68
C LEU A 332 72.34 2.65 -2.45
N ALA A 333 72.30 1.34 -2.66
CA ALA A 333 72.32 0.39 -1.57
C ALA A 333 73.58 0.64 -0.74
N VAL A 334 73.41 1.11 0.50
CA VAL A 334 74.48 1.17 1.47
C VAL A 334 74.88 -0.28 1.75
N THR A 335 75.92 -0.77 1.07
CA THR A 335 76.67 -1.95 1.50
C THR A 335 77.42 -1.55 2.75
N GLY A 336 76.77 -1.66 3.90
CA GLY A 336 77.39 -1.41 5.19
C GLY A 336 78.41 -2.49 5.49
N GLU A 337 79.70 -2.14 5.51
CA GLU A 337 80.54 -2.60 6.60
C GLU A 337 80.08 -1.80 7.82
N ILE A 338 79.49 -2.49 8.80
CA ILE A 338 79.08 -1.88 10.06
C ILE A 338 80.37 -1.47 10.78
N ASP A 339 80.44 -0.21 11.19
CA ASP A 339 81.60 0.34 11.91
C ASP A 339 81.82 -0.45 13.20
N ALA A 340 83.03 -0.99 13.38
CA ALA A 340 83.33 -1.95 14.45
C ALA A 340 83.27 -1.32 15.87
N GLU A 341 83.21 0.01 15.97
CA GLU A 341 83.06 0.73 17.24
C GLU A 341 81.60 0.87 17.70
N LEU A 342 80.62 0.38 16.92
CA LEU A 342 79.19 0.35 17.27
C LEU A 342 78.65 -1.06 17.58
N LEU A 343 79.53 -2.04 17.73
CA LEU A 343 79.18 -3.36 18.27
C LEU A 343 79.35 -3.30 19.80
N ASP A 344 78.23 -3.34 20.53
CA ASP A 344 78.24 -3.52 21.98
C ASP A 344 78.81 -4.91 22.33
N ASP A 345 79.73 -4.98 23.29
CA ASP A 345 80.29 -6.24 23.85
C ASP A 345 79.25 -7.14 24.53
#